data_AF-A0A6J8ALQ9-F1
#
_entry.id   AF-A0A6J8ALQ9-F1
#
_cell.length_a   1.000
_cell.length_b   1.000
_cell.length_c   1.000
_cell.angle_alpha   90.00
_cell.angle_beta   90.00
_cell.angle_gamma   90.00
#
_symmetry.space_group_name_H-M   'P 1'
#
loop_
_entity.id
_entity.type
_entity.pdbx_description
1 polymer ?
#
loop_
_entity_poly.entity_id
_entity_poly.type
_entity_poly.pdbx_seq_one_letter_code
_entity_poly.pdbx_strand_id
1 'polypeptide(L)'
;MNGKHVVRRSDRFWAGLSTDLVIEQVLMRSVKSTGGLTRGRGMGEIQRALWLLSIPTLAEYNHAMQQLTGTGYKTSDQHIENSKTRMERDNKDSNLLTEFLTDRNPFTNDNTLRNIETGMVADSDAKADEAKTVGDKITESIAGNLVSEISFKKKDQIVIRLEYLSTATSRSSANVSTTNSSRTRITKQYSRTV
;
A
#
# COMPACT_ATOMS: atom_id res chain seq x y z
N MET A 1 21.71 -9.82 -32.90
CA MET A 1 21.80 -11.28 -32.72
C MET A 1 20.47 -11.88 -33.16
N ASN A 2 20.47 -12.74 -34.19
CA ASN A 2 19.25 -13.38 -34.66
C ASN A 2 18.76 -14.40 -33.61
N GLY A 3 17.62 -14.11 -32.99
CA GLY A 3 17.03 -14.92 -31.92
C GLY A 3 16.53 -16.27 -32.42
N LYS A 4 17.40 -17.28 -32.43
CA LYS A 4 17.05 -18.69 -32.68
C LYS A 4 16.49 -19.32 -31.39
N HIS A 5 15.40 -18.76 -30.87
CA HIS A 5 14.74 -19.22 -29.63
C HIS A 5 13.67 -20.30 -29.87
N VAL A 6 13.48 -20.70 -31.13
CA VAL A 6 12.44 -21.64 -31.55
C VAL A 6 13.09 -22.92 -32.06
N VAL A 7 12.89 -24.01 -31.32
CA VAL A 7 13.37 -25.35 -31.64
C VAL A 7 12.23 -26.17 -32.22
N ARG A 8 12.47 -26.86 -33.35
CA ARG A 8 11.51 -27.76 -33.98
C ARG A 8 11.92 -29.21 -33.73
N ARG A 9 11.00 -30.01 -33.19
CA ARG A 9 11.20 -31.46 -32.95
C ARG A 9 10.49 -32.35 -33.97
N SER A 10 9.66 -31.77 -34.83
CA SER A 10 8.95 -32.45 -35.90
C SER A 10 8.77 -31.52 -37.08
N ASP A 11 8.55 -32.08 -38.27
CA ASP A 11 8.39 -31.31 -39.50
C ASP A 11 6.97 -30.76 -39.72
N ARG A 12 6.10 -30.84 -38.70
CA ARG A 12 4.73 -30.32 -38.80
C ARG A 12 4.73 -28.79 -38.88
N PHE A 13 3.76 -28.23 -39.60
CA PHE A 13 3.51 -26.80 -39.59
C PHE A 13 3.27 -26.31 -38.14
N TRP A 14 3.83 -25.15 -37.80
CA TRP A 14 3.72 -24.53 -36.47
C TRP A 14 4.29 -25.35 -35.28
N ALA A 15 5.19 -26.30 -35.53
CA ALA A 15 5.83 -27.12 -34.49
C ALA A 15 7.00 -26.43 -33.74
N GLY A 16 7.04 -25.11 -33.73
CA GLY A 16 8.09 -24.34 -33.04
C GLY A 16 7.83 -24.27 -31.55
N LEU A 17 8.78 -24.73 -30.73
CA LEU A 17 8.72 -24.64 -29.27
C LEU A 17 9.85 -23.73 -28.77
N SER A 18 9.64 -23.04 -27.65
CA SER A 18 10.74 -22.30 -27.01
C SER A 18 11.81 -23.28 -26.52
N THR A 19 13.07 -22.87 -26.54
CA THR A 19 14.18 -23.70 -26.05
C THR A 19 13.98 -24.15 -24.60
N ASP A 20 13.45 -23.25 -23.76
CA ASP A 20 13.13 -23.52 -22.35
C ASP A 20 12.07 -24.63 -22.23
N LEU A 21 10.96 -24.51 -22.98
CA LEU A 21 9.91 -25.52 -23.00
C LEU A 21 10.40 -26.88 -23.51
N VAL A 22 11.39 -26.91 -24.41
CA VAL A 22 12.01 -28.15 -24.86
C VAL A 22 12.89 -28.77 -23.77
N ILE A 23 13.69 -27.98 -23.07
CA ILE A 23 14.54 -28.44 -21.95
C ILE A 23 13.66 -28.99 -20.84
N GLU A 24 12.65 -28.24 -20.42
CA GLU A 24 11.68 -28.67 -19.42
C GLU A 24 10.98 -29.95 -19.84
N GLN A 25 10.45 -30.03 -21.06
CA GLN A 25 9.77 -31.23 -21.54
C GLN A 25 10.71 -32.44 -21.65
N VAL A 26 11.98 -32.26 -22.02
CA VAL A 26 12.96 -33.34 -22.16
C VAL A 26 13.39 -33.85 -20.78
N LEU A 27 13.76 -32.94 -19.88
CA LEU A 27 14.17 -33.29 -18.51
C LEU A 27 13.02 -33.89 -17.71
N MET A 28 11.81 -33.33 -17.85
CA MET A 28 10.62 -33.85 -17.18
C MET A 28 10.01 -35.07 -17.88
N ARG A 29 10.44 -35.42 -19.10
CA ARG A 29 9.85 -36.55 -19.84
C ARG A 29 10.03 -37.86 -19.08
N SER A 30 11.26 -38.18 -18.67
CA SER A 30 11.55 -39.43 -17.95
C SER A 30 10.72 -39.55 -16.66
N VAL A 31 10.56 -38.44 -15.94
CA VAL A 31 9.74 -38.34 -14.72
C VAL A 31 8.24 -38.51 -15.00
N LYS A 32 7.74 -37.94 -16.11
CA LYS A 32 6.31 -38.00 -16.47
C LYS A 32 5.91 -39.29 -17.18
N SER A 33 6.75 -39.87 -18.03
CA SER A 33 6.43 -41.05 -18.84
C SER A 33 6.79 -42.37 -18.17
N THR A 34 7.90 -42.41 -17.44
CA THR A 34 8.48 -43.64 -16.88
C THR A 34 8.54 -43.51 -15.37
N GLY A 35 7.37 -43.42 -14.72
CA GLY A 35 7.31 -43.25 -13.26
C GLY A 35 6.01 -42.78 -12.64
N GLY A 36 5.02 -42.37 -13.44
CA GLY A 36 3.66 -42.10 -12.93
C GLY A 36 3.50 -40.82 -12.12
N LEU A 37 4.46 -39.88 -12.11
CA LEU A 37 4.34 -38.65 -11.31
C LEU A 37 3.06 -37.84 -11.65
N THR A 38 2.64 -37.85 -12.92
CA THR A 38 1.45 -37.11 -13.39
C THR A 38 0.36 -38.01 -13.96
N ARG A 39 0.54 -39.34 -13.93
CA ARG A 39 -0.44 -40.31 -14.42
C ARG A 39 -0.58 -41.46 -13.42
N GLY A 40 -1.73 -41.56 -12.75
CA GLY A 40 -2.09 -42.68 -11.86
C GLY A 40 -1.51 -42.59 -10.45
N ARG A 41 -1.23 -43.76 -9.84
CA ARG A 41 -0.96 -44.02 -8.39
C ARG A 41 0.26 -43.30 -7.73
N GLY A 42 0.85 -42.29 -8.37
CA GLY A 42 1.98 -41.51 -7.85
C GLY A 42 3.35 -42.12 -8.15
N MET A 43 4.40 -41.50 -7.60
CA MET A 43 5.81 -41.85 -7.85
C MET A 43 6.23 -43.05 -7.00
N GLY A 44 6.72 -44.12 -7.63
CA GLY A 44 7.30 -45.27 -6.93
C GLY A 44 8.66 -44.97 -6.29
N GLU A 45 9.10 -45.83 -5.38
CA GLU A 45 10.31 -45.60 -4.56
C GLU A 45 11.59 -45.45 -5.39
N ILE A 46 11.74 -46.28 -6.43
CA ILE A 46 12.89 -46.22 -7.34
C ILE A 46 12.92 -44.89 -8.10
N GLN A 47 11.76 -44.36 -8.49
CA GLN A 47 11.68 -43.08 -9.18
C GLN A 47 11.93 -41.91 -8.25
N ARG A 48 11.50 -41.99 -6.98
CA ARG A 48 11.88 -41.01 -5.96
C ARG A 48 13.39 -40.99 -5.74
N ALA A 49 14.00 -42.18 -5.65
CA ALA A 49 15.45 -42.30 -5.48
C ALA A 49 16.21 -41.73 -6.69
N LEU A 50 15.79 -42.05 -7.92
CA LEU A 50 16.39 -41.47 -9.12
C LEU A 50 16.26 -39.94 -9.16
N TRP A 51 15.11 -39.39 -8.79
CA TRP A 51 14.91 -37.94 -8.74
C TRP A 51 15.80 -37.30 -7.67
N LEU A 52 15.79 -37.84 -6.45
CA LEU A 52 16.61 -37.35 -5.34
C LEU A 52 18.11 -37.40 -5.66
N LEU A 53 18.58 -38.50 -6.28
CA LEU A 53 19.98 -38.69 -6.64
C LEU A 53 20.41 -37.88 -7.87
N SER A 54 19.47 -37.47 -8.75
CA SER A 54 19.78 -36.65 -9.93
C SER A 54 19.73 -35.14 -9.68
N ILE A 55 19.05 -34.68 -8.61
CA ILE A 55 18.98 -33.26 -8.23
C ILE A 55 20.35 -32.59 -8.10
N PRO A 56 21.35 -33.18 -7.40
CA PRO A 56 22.65 -32.52 -7.23
C PRO A 56 23.34 -32.26 -8.58
N THR A 57 23.33 -33.24 -9.47
CA THR A 57 23.91 -33.11 -10.82
C THR A 57 23.15 -32.09 -11.65
N LEU A 58 21.81 -32.05 -11.55
CA LEU A 58 21.00 -31.07 -12.26
C LEU A 58 21.22 -29.64 -11.74
N ALA A 59 21.46 -29.48 -10.44
CA ALA A 59 21.82 -28.21 -9.83
C ALA A 59 23.18 -27.70 -10.31
N GLU A 60 24.17 -28.59 -10.47
CA GLU A 60 25.48 -28.24 -11.05
C GLU A 60 25.36 -27.74 -12.49
N TYR A 61 24.60 -28.43 -13.34
CA TYR A 61 24.34 -27.96 -14.72
C TYR A 61 23.61 -26.62 -14.75
N ASN A 62 22.60 -26.44 -13.90
CA ASN A 62 21.89 -25.16 -13.79
C ASN A 62 22.84 -24.04 -13.34
N HIS A 63 23.70 -24.31 -12.36
CA HIS A 63 24.69 -23.35 -11.90
C HIS A 63 25.71 -22.98 -12.98
N ALA A 64 26.25 -23.97 -13.69
CA ALA A 64 27.16 -23.74 -14.81
C ALA A 64 26.51 -22.93 -15.94
N MET A 65 25.24 -23.21 -16.26
CA MET A 65 24.47 -22.43 -17.23
C MET A 65 24.27 -20.98 -16.77
N GLN A 66 23.94 -20.75 -15.50
CA GLN A 66 23.80 -19.41 -14.94
C GLN A 66 25.12 -18.62 -14.97
N GLN A 67 26.26 -19.28 -14.72
CA GLN A 67 27.58 -18.67 -14.88
C GLN A 67 27.86 -18.30 -16.33
N LEU A 68 27.56 -19.20 -17.27
CA LEU A 68 27.77 -19.00 -18.70
C LEU A 68 26.92 -17.85 -19.28
N THR A 69 25.65 -17.76 -18.88
CA THR A 69 24.71 -16.75 -19.38
C THR A 69 24.77 -15.43 -18.60
N GLY A 70 25.51 -15.39 -17.48
CA GLY A 70 25.53 -14.25 -16.57
C GLY A 70 24.22 -14.00 -15.83
N THR A 71 23.25 -14.91 -15.91
CA THR A 71 21.94 -14.82 -15.26
C THR A 71 21.96 -15.53 -13.91
N GLY A 72 22.85 -15.10 -13.01
CA GLY A 72 22.95 -15.68 -11.67
C GLY A 72 21.67 -15.49 -10.88
N TYR A 73 20.98 -16.59 -10.55
CA TYR A 73 19.85 -16.56 -9.65
C TYR A 73 20.38 -16.39 -8.22
N LYS A 74 20.48 -15.13 -7.78
CA LYS A 74 20.80 -14.81 -6.39
C LYS A 74 19.50 -14.85 -5.60
N THR A 75 19.20 -15.98 -4.96
CA THR A 75 18.28 -15.97 -3.83
C THR A 75 19.01 -15.27 -2.69
N SER A 76 18.93 -13.95 -2.65
CA SER A 76 19.29 -13.27 -1.41
C SER A 76 18.22 -13.63 -0.39
N ASP A 77 18.61 -13.93 0.84
CA ASP A 77 17.73 -13.85 2.03
C ASP A 77 17.31 -12.38 2.30
N GLN A 78 17.14 -11.56 1.26
CA GLN A 78 16.52 -10.26 1.43
C GLN A 78 15.08 -10.52 1.80
N HIS A 79 14.68 -9.97 2.95
CA HIS A 79 13.29 -9.88 3.34
C HIS A 79 12.46 -9.29 2.18
N ILE A 80 11.25 -9.80 1.96
CA ILE A 80 10.39 -9.38 0.83
C ILE A 80 10.14 -7.86 0.80
N GLU A 81 10.20 -7.22 1.97
CA GLU A 81 10.09 -5.76 2.12
C GLU A 81 11.35 -4.98 1.72
N ASN A 82 12.52 -5.61 1.66
CA ASN A 82 13.76 -4.99 1.16
C ASN A 82 13.90 -5.10 -0.36
N SER A 83 12.85 -5.53 -1.06
CA SER A 83 12.85 -5.53 -2.52
C SER A 83 13.02 -4.10 -3.04
N LYS A 84 13.78 -3.97 -4.14
CA LYS A 84 14.03 -2.66 -4.79
C LYS A 84 12.73 -1.90 -5.08
N THR A 85 11.67 -2.60 -5.47
CA THR A 85 10.37 -1.99 -5.77
C THR A 85 9.64 -1.47 -4.52
N ARG A 86 9.86 -2.10 -3.36
CA ARG A 86 9.32 -1.63 -2.07
C ARG A 86 10.07 -0.39 -1.62
N MET A 87 11.41 -0.44 -1.64
CA MET A 87 12.27 0.71 -1.34
C MET A 87 11.96 1.94 -2.22
N GLU A 88 11.76 1.73 -3.52
CA GLU A 88 11.40 2.81 -4.45
C GLU A 88 10.04 3.43 -4.13
N ARG A 89 9.05 2.62 -3.73
CA ARG A 89 7.73 3.12 -3.31
C ARG A 89 7.82 3.89 -2.00
N ASP A 90 8.51 3.34 -1.00
CA ASP A 90 8.65 3.97 0.31
C ASP A 90 9.40 5.30 0.22
N ASN A 91 10.44 5.38 -0.61
CA ASN A 91 11.15 6.63 -0.89
C ASN A 91 10.22 7.64 -1.58
N LYS A 92 9.41 7.21 -2.55
CA LYS A 92 8.46 8.09 -3.23
C LYS A 92 7.42 8.66 -2.26
N ASP A 93 6.86 7.81 -1.40
CA ASP A 93 5.85 8.22 -0.42
C ASP A 93 6.44 9.15 0.65
N SER A 94 7.67 8.86 1.10
CA SER A 94 8.43 9.72 2.03
C SER A 94 8.72 11.09 1.43
N ASN A 95 9.10 11.15 0.14
CA ASN A 95 9.35 12.41 -0.55
C ASN A 95 8.07 13.23 -0.71
N LEU A 96 6.94 12.58 -1.03
CA LEU A 96 5.63 13.24 -1.13
C LEU A 96 5.24 13.87 0.21
N LEU A 97 5.38 13.13 1.30
CA LEU A 97 5.09 13.66 2.64
C LEU A 97 6.01 14.83 2.99
N THR A 98 7.29 14.72 2.65
CA THR A 98 8.28 15.78 2.91
C THR A 98 7.96 17.04 2.13
N GLU A 99 7.67 16.91 0.84
CA GLU A 99 7.25 18.02 -0.02
C GLU A 99 5.99 18.70 0.53
N PHE A 100 4.97 17.90 0.89
CA PHE A 100 3.72 18.40 1.46
C PHE A 100 3.93 19.19 2.77
N LEU A 101 4.81 18.71 3.66
CA LEU A 101 5.12 19.34 4.94
C LEU A 101 6.10 20.52 4.80
N THR A 102 6.84 20.63 3.70
CA THR A 102 7.74 21.77 3.47
C THR A 102 6.93 23.06 3.30
N ASP A 103 5.83 22.99 2.54
CA ASP A 103 4.91 24.13 2.33
C ASP A 103 4.00 24.40 3.54
N ARG A 104 3.68 23.37 4.32
CA ARG A 104 2.70 23.42 5.44
C ARG A 104 3.33 22.99 6.75
N ASN A 105 4.55 23.47 7.02
CA ASN A 105 5.30 23.05 8.20
C ASN A 105 4.56 23.44 9.50
N PRO A 106 4.13 22.46 10.33
CA PRO A 106 3.40 22.74 11.56
C PRO A 106 4.29 23.28 12.69
N PHE A 107 5.61 23.30 12.53
CA PHE A 107 6.59 23.72 13.53
C PHE A 107 7.22 25.08 13.23
N THR A 108 6.60 25.89 12.39
CA THR A 108 7.01 27.29 12.22
C THR A 108 6.72 28.08 13.51
N ASN A 109 7.52 29.11 13.80
CA ASN A 109 7.30 30.03 14.94
C ASN A 109 6.06 30.94 14.77
N ASP A 110 5.11 30.54 13.94
CA ASP A 110 3.86 31.24 13.73
C ASP A 110 2.87 30.81 14.83
N ASN A 111 2.27 31.78 15.50
CA ASN A 111 1.29 31.52 16.56
C ASN A 111 -0.13 31.34 16.02
N THR A 112 -0.29 31.27 14.68
CA THR A 112 -1.59 31.03 14.05
C THR A 112 -1.95 29.54 14.04
N LEU A 113 -3.22 29.25 14.33
CA LEU A 113 -3.75 27.90 14.21
C LEU A 113 -4.09 27.61 12.75
N ARG A 114 -3.33 26.72 12.09
CA ARG A 114 -3.50 26.39 10.67
C ARG A 114 -3.93 24.94 10.46
N ASN A 115 -4.88 24.72 9.54
CA ASN A 115 -5.24 23.39 9.08
C ASN A 115 -4.12 22.83 8.17
N ILE A 116 -3.58 21.66 8.52
CA ILE A 116 -2.48 21.01 7.79
C ILE A 116 -2.93 20.52 6.41
N GLU A 117 -4.19 20.12 6.23
CA GLU A 117 -4.71 19.63 4.95
C GLU A 117 -4.97 20.78 3.98
N THR A 118 -5.72 21.80 4.42
CA THR A 118 -6.19 22.89 3.55
C THR A 118 -5.29 24.11 3.56
N GLY A 119 -4.39 24.25 4.53
CA GLY A 119 -3.57 25.44 4.73
C GLY A 119 -4.33 26.65 5.30
N MET A 120 -5.63 26.52 5.60
CA MET A 120 -6.47 27.59 6.12
C MET A 120 -6.06 27.98 7.54
N VAL A 121 -6.04 29.27 7.82
CA VAL A 121 -5.77 29.83 9.15
C VAL A 121 -7.10 30.03 9.88
N ALA A 122 -7.13 29.66 11.15
CA ALA A 122 -8.29 29.83 12.01
C ALA A 122 -8.39 31.27 12.52
N ASP A 123 -9.62 31.71 12.81
CA ASP A 123 -9.88 33.03 13.38
C ASP A 123 -9.22 33.16 14.75
N SER A 124 -9.01 34.39 15.22
CA SER A 124 -8.50 34.65 16.58
C SER A 124 -9.36 34.05 17.69
N ASP A 125 -10.64 33.79 17.41
CA ASP A 125 -11.59 33.19 18.34
C ASP A 125 -11.48 31.66 18.40
N ALA A 126 -10.70 31.04 17.51
CA ALA A 126 -10.53 29.60 17.47
C ALA A 126 -9.58 29.12 18.56
N LYS A 127 -10.10 28.30 19.48
CA LYS A 127 -9.38 27.82 20.68
C LYS A 127 -9.26 26.29 20.69
N ALA A 128 -8.79 25.73 19.57
CA ALA A 128 -8.71 24.27 19.42
C ALA A 128 -7.70 23.62 20.38
N ASP A 129 -6.67 24.36 20.78
CA ASP A 129 -5.67 24.01 21.79
C ASP A 129 -6.28 23.84 23.19
N GLU A 130 -7.28 24.65 23.55
CA GLU A 130 -8.02 24.58 24.81
C GLU A 130 -9.06 23.43 24.83
N ALA A 131 -9.13 22.58 23.79
CA ALA A 131 -10.19 21.60 23.66
C ALA A 131 -10.29 20.63 24.84
N LYS A 132 -9.15 20.22 25.39
CA LYS A 132 -9.09 19.32 26.53
C LYS A 132 -9.63 20.00 27.79
N THR A 133 -9.20 21.22 28.10
CA THR A 133 -9.59 21.92 29.32
C THR A 133 -11.07 22.30 29.34
N VAL A 134 -11.63 22.65 28.18
CA VAL A 134 -13.08 22.87 28.03
C VAL A 134 -13.85 21.56 28.16
N GLY A 135 -13.35 20.47 27.56
CA GLY A 135 -13.93 19.14 27.71
C GLY A 135 -13.99 18.69 29.18
N ASP A 136 -12.90 18.86 29.91
CA ASP A 136 -12.80 18.51 31.33
C ASP A 136 -13.84 19.29 32.15
N LYS A 137 -13.98 20.61 31.95
CA LYS A 137 -15.01 21.44 32.60
C LYS A 137 -16.43 20.98 32.31
N ILE A 138 -16.72 20.58 31.06
CA ILE A 138 -18.03 20.04 30.69
C ILE A 138 -18.28 18.73 31.44
N THR A 139 -17.28 17.85 31.50
CA THR A 139 -17.42 16.57 32.22
C THR A 139 -17.60 16.75 33.73
N GLU A 140 -16.92 17.72 34.34
CA GLU A 140 -17.14 18.09 35.74
C GLU A 140 -18.57 18.60 35.97
N SER A 141 -19.11 19.41 35.06
CA SER A 141 -20.48 19.93 35.16
C SER A 141 -21.57 18.85 35.02
N ILE A 142 -21.21 17.68 34.48
CA ILE A 142 -22.08 16.53 34.30
C ILE A 142 -22.02 15.59 35.51
N ALA A 143 -20.91 15.59 36.25
CA ALA A 143 -20.73 14.71 37.38
C ALA A 143 -21.78 14.95 38.47
N GLY A 144 -22.59 13.92 38.76
CA GLY A 144 -23.63 13.97 39.79
C GLY A 144 -25.03 14.38 39.30
N ASN A 145 -25.18 14.76 38.03
CA ASN A 145 -26.48 15.12 37.44
C ASN A 145 -27.14 13.93 36.73
N LEU A 146 -28.48 13.87 36.76
CA LEU A 146 -29.25 12.89 36.00
C LEU A 146 -29.13 13.16 34.50
N VAL A 147 -28.96 12.11 33.68
CA VAL A 147 -28.76 12.23 32.23
C VAL A 147 -29.89 13.01 31.54
N SER A 148 -31.12 12.91 32.06
CA SER A 148 -32.30 13.62 31.56
C SER A 148 -32.26 15.14 31.77
N GLU A 149 -31.44 15.63 32.70
CA GLU A 149 -31.35 17.04 33.07
C GLU A 149 -30.17 17.76 32.38
N ILE A 150 -29.29 17.00 31.73
CA ILE A 150 -28.12 17.55 31.05
C ILE A 150 -28.54 18.11 29.68
N SER A 151 -28.29 19.41 29.47
CA SER A 151 -28.51 20.07 28.19
C SER A 151 -27.22 20.71 27.68
N PHE A 152 -26.75 20.24 26.52
CA PHE A 152 -25.56 20.78 25.87
C PHE A 152 -25.88 22.03 25.07
N LYS A 153 -25.21 23.15 25.37
CA LYS A 153 -25.37 24.39 24.63
C LYS A 153 -24.18 24.62 23.70
N LYS A 154 -24.45 25.16 22.52
CA LYS A 154 -23.42 25.45 21.52
C LYS A 154 -22.38 26.47 22.00
N LYS A 155 -22.77 27.38 22.89
CA LYS A 155 -21.87 28.38 23.50
C LYS A 155 -20.82 27.77 24.44
N ASP A 156 -21.08 26.56 24.96
CA ASP A 156 -20.19 25.88 25.90
C ASP A 156 -19.18 24.98 25.14
N GLN A 157 -19.36 24.83 23.82
CA GLN A 157 -18.45 24.08 22.96
C GLN A 157 -17.29 24.95 22.47
N ILE A 158 -16.16 24.31 22.17
CA ILE A 158 -15.01 24.98 21.55
C ILE A 158 -15.41 25.50 20.17
N VAL A 159 -15.03 26.75 19.91
CA VAL A 159 -15.17 27.36 18.59
C VAL A 159 -13.97 26.96 17.74
N ILE A 160 -14.24 26.32 16.60
CA ILE A 160 -13.25 26.01 15.57
C ILE A 160 -13.78 26.66 14.30
N ARG A 161 -13.50 27.95 14.14
CA ARG A 161 -13.89 28.72 12.95
C ARG A 161 -12.65 28.92 12.09
N LEU A 162 -12.77 28.59 10.81
CA LEU A 162 -11.73 28.76 9.82
C LEU A 162 -12.14 29.90 8.90
N GLU A 163 -11.28 30.87 8.68
CA GLU A 163 -11.50 31.95 7.74
C GLU A 163 -11.08 31.50 6.33
N TYR A 164 -11.98 31.68 5.36
CA TYR A 164 -11.58 31.63 3.96
C TYR A 164 -10.81 32.91 3.66
N LEU A 165 -9.52 32.78 3.33
CA LEU A 165 -8.82 33.84 2.60
C LEU A 165 -9.52 33.98 1.23
N SER A 166 -10.56 34.81 1.16
CA SER A 166 -11.07 35.28 -0.13
C SER A 166 -9.97 36.14 -0.72
N THR A 167 -9.21 35.59 -1.66
CA THR A 167 -8.31 36.39 -2.50
C THR A 167 -9.16 37.50 -3.12
N ALA A 168 -8.88 38.73 -2.71
CA ALA A 168 -9.51 39.93 -3.24
C ALA A 168 -9.30 39.97 -4.76
N THR A 169 -10.35 39.69 -5.53
CA THR A 169 -10.50 40.19 -6.89
C THR A 169 -11.83 40.93 -6.94
N SER A 170 -11.72 42.21 -7.22
CA SER A 170 -12.76 43.23 -7.21
C SER A 170 -13.97 42.90 -8.09
N ARG A 171 -15.16 42.97 -7.46
CA ARG A 171 -16.51 43.31 -7.96
C ARG A 171 -16.85 43.04 -9.43
N SER A 172 -17.80 42.13 -9.64
CA SER A 172 -19.00 42.42 -10.44
C SER A 172 -20.13 41.47 -10.01
N SER A 173 -21.31 42.04 -9.88
CA SER A 173 -22.60 41.46 -9.45
C SER A 173 -22.98 40.16 -10.17
N ALA A 174 -23.25 39.11 -9.40
CA ALA A 174 -24.25 38.10 -9.73
C ALA A 174 -24.69 37.37 -8.45
N ASN A 175 -25.97 37.49 -8.11
CA ASN A 175 -26.63 36.65 -7.11
C ASN A 175 -26.53 35.19 -7.55
N VAL A 176 -25.83 34.35 -6.77
CA VAL A 176 -26.03 32.90 -6.81
C VAL A 176 -26.07 32.40 -5.37
N SER A 177 -27.28 32.14 -4.90
CA SER A 177 -27.55 31.29 -3.75
C SER A 177 -26.97 29.89 -4.02
N THR A 178 -25.93 29.51 -3.29
CA THR A 178 -25.58 28.09 -3.16
C THR A 178 -25.14 27.80 -1.74
N THR A 179 -26.12 27.28 -1.00
CA THR A 179 -25.93 26.41 0.16
C THR A 179 -24.84 25.38 -0.13
N ASN A 180 -23.69 25.46 0.54
CA ASN A 180 -22.79 24.34 0.74
C ASN A 180 -22.08 24.51 2.08
N SER A 181 -22.83 24.27 3.15
CA SER A 181 -22.25 23.92 4.44
C SER A 181 -21.77 22.47 4.34
N SER A 182 -20.52 22.28 3.94
CA SER A 182 -19.87 20.97 4.01
C SER A 182 -19.67 20.61 5.48
N ARG A 183 -20.70 19.98 6.05
CA ARG A 183 -20.75 19.40 7.39
C ARG A 183 -19.94 18.10 7.36
N THR A 184 -18.69 18.12 7.78
CA THR A 184 -17.96 16.90 8.14
C THR A 184 -18.50 16.41 9.49
N ARG A 185 -19.45 15.48 9.43
CA ARG A 185 -20.05 14.83 10.60
C ARG A 185 -19.20 13.59 10.92
N ILE A 186 -18.30 13.69 11.89
CA ILE A 186 -17.58 12.52 12.41
C ILE A 186 -18.57 11.76 13.32
N THR A 187 -19.16 10.68 12.81
CA THR A 187 -19.98 9.75 13.60
C THR A 187 -19.09 8.68 14.23
N LYS A 188 -18.96 8.66 15.57
CA LYS A 188 -18.45 7.48 16.29
C LYS A 188 -19.43 6.33 16.13
N GLN A 189 -19.04 5.27 15.43
CA GLN A 189 -19.73 3.98 15.50
C GLN A 189 -19.34 3.31 16.82
N TYR A 190 -20.32 3.07 17.70
CA TYR A 190 -20.15 2.15 18.82
C TYR A 190 -20.60 0.76 18.36
N SER A 191 -19.66 -0.18 18.29
CA SER A 191 -19.93 -1.60 18.10
C SER A 191 -20.58 -2.14 19.38
N ARG A 192 -21.83 -2.59 19.29
CA ARG A 192 -22.48 -3.42 20.32
C ARG A 192 -21.88 -4.81 20.24
N THR A 193 -21.12 -5.22 21.24
CA THR A 193 -20.87 -6.64 21.52
C THR A 193 -22.11 -7.19 22.23
N VAL A 194 -22.69 -8.23 21.62
CA VAL A 194 -23.70 -9.12 22.23
C VAL A 194 -22.96 -10.13 23.11
#